data_AF-A0A920D9H1-F1
#
_entry.id   AF-A0A920D9H1-F1
#
_cell.length_a   1.000
_cell.length_b   1.000
_cell.length_c   1.000
_cell.angle_alpha   90.00
_cell.angle_beta   90.00
_cell.angle_gamma   90.00
#
_symmetry.space_group_name_H-M   'P 1'
#
loop_
_entity.id
_entity.type
_entity.pdbx_description
1 polymer ?
#
loop_
_entity_poly.entity_id
_entity_poly.type
_entity_poly.pdbx_seq_one_letter_code
_entity_poly.pdbx_strand_id
1 'polypeptide(L)'
;MDIGYAANEHIKINHIVNDFEFGIDEEIQYVITLSSPGAGRFRIKPLAEWINNLEEFPVYYCLISDKGFHHMFLEMCTLPYEVTEIENSRRKQLYYVVKANNKEELCSIAELIELFSMSVDDLSILSTKINPCRVGQVGDKGEFDIIILGDIQDASVFHIGHDGDSIYLLSNDKKFSTLEEAISKMPEAMLNKIEVIEYGGD
;
A
#
# COMPACT_ATOMS: atom_id res chain seq x y z
N MET A 1 4.76 7.76 -17.03
CA MET A 1 4.19 6.99 -15.91
C MET A 1 4.94 5.71 -16.03
N ASP A 2 5.83 5.46 -15.12
CA ASP A 2 6.89 4.50 -15.40
C ASP A 2 6.55 3.28 -14.56
N ILE A 3 6.45 2.13 -15.22
CA ILE A 3 6.15 0.86 -14.58
C ILE A 3 7.46 0.10 -14.42
N GLY A 4 7.95 0.06 -13.18
CA GLY A 4 9.00 -0.84 -12.75
C GLY A 4 8.46 -2.24 -12.53
N TYR A 5 9.16 -3.28 -13.01
CA TYR A 5 8.80 -4.68 -12.76
C TYR A 5 10.01 -5.51 -12.35
N ALA A 6 9.89 -6.30 -11.29
CA ALA A 6 10.91 -7.25 -10.83
C ALA A 6 10.27 -8.60 -10.48
N ALA A 7 10.77 -9.67 -11.10
CA ALA A 7 10.57 -11.06 -10.67
C ALA A 7 11.89 -11.60 -10.07
N ASN A 8 11.81 -12.23 -8.90
CA ASN A 8 12.91 -12.56 -7.95
C ASN A 8 14.27 -13.07 -8.54
N GLU A 9 15.46 -12.81 -7.94
CA GLU A 9 16.08 -13.67 -6.88
C GLU A 9 16.69 -12.93 -5.63
N HIS A 10 16.61 -11.60 -5.49
CA HIS A 10 17.31 -10.88 -4.41
C HIS A 10 16.53 -9.77 -3.69
N ILE A 11 15.19 -9.69 -3.81
CA ILE A 11 14.43 -8.71 -3.02
C ILE A 11 14.14 -9.30 -1.63
N LYS A 12 15.18 -9.33 -0.80
CA LYS A 12 15.01 -9.52 0.65
C LYS A 12 14.59 -8.18 1.24
N ILE A 13 13.29 -7.97 1.42
CA ILE A 13 12.79 -6.97 2.37
C ILE A 13 13.02 -7.52 3.79
N ASN A 14 14.28 -7.77 4.14
CA ASN A 14 14.66 -8.05 5.51
C ASN A 14 15.10 -6.72 6.10
N HIS A 15 14.20 -6.15 6.90
CA HIS A 15 14.32 -4.87 7.59
C HIS A 15 14.04 -3.65 6.72
N ILE A 16 13.19 -2.77 7.27
CA ILE A 16 13.00 -1.35 6.96
C ILE A 16 13.83 -0.94 5.76
N VAL A 17 13.25 -1.08 4.57
CA VAL A 17 13.81 -0.37 3.42
C VAL A 17 13.70 1.10 3.82
N ASN A 18 14.78 1.89 3.71
CA ASN A 18 14.74 3.31 4.09
C ASN A 18 13.63 4.11 3.37
N ASP A 19 13.04 3.53 2.31
CA ASP A 19 11.93 4.09 1.52
C ASP A 19 10.53 3.60 1.97
N PHE A 20 10.43 2.62 2.86
CA PHE A 20 9.16 2.05 3.34
C PHE A 20 9.13 2.12 4.87
N GLU A 21 8.20 2.89 5.44
CA GLU A 21 8.01 3.00 6.90
C GLU A 21 7.40 1.73 7.54
N PHE A 22 7.56 0.56 6.90
CA PHE A 22 7.05 -0.73 7.35
C PHE A 22 7.92 -1.92 6.90
N GLY A 23 7.73 -3.08 7.52
CA GLY A 23 8.45 -4.31 7.17
C GLY A 23 7.56 -5.54 7.09
N ILE A 24 7.75 -6.36 6.04
CA ILE A 24 7.04 -7.62 5.78
C ILE A 24 7.88 -8.79 6.30
N ASP A 25 7.27 -9.74 7.01
CA ASP A 25 7.96 -10.90 7.62
C ASP A 25 8.05 -12.10 6.65
N GLU A 26 8.23 -11.82 5.35
CA GLU A 26 8.32 -12.83 4.27
C GLU A 26 9.18 -12.34 3.10
N GLU A 27 9.73 -13.29 2.33
CA GLU A 27 10.39 -12.97 1.05
C GLU A 27 9.33 -12.67 -0.03
N ILE A 28 9.47 -11.52 -0.69
CA ILE A 28 8.57 -11.07 -1.76
C ILE A 28 9.08 -11.57 -3.11
N GLN A 29 8.23 -12.28 -3.86
CA GLN A 29 8.58 -12.84 -5.17
C GLN A 29 8.39 -11.85 -6.32
N TYR A 30 7.37 -10.98 -6.23
CA TYR A 30 6.99 -10.06 -7.30
C TYR A 30 6.81 -8.64 -6.78
N VAL A 31 7.49 -7.70 -7.43
CA VAL A 31 7.39 -6.26 -7.13
C VAL A 31 7.07 -5.48 -8.39
N ILE A 32 6.05 -4.64 -8.30
CA ILE A 32 5.62 -3.75 -9.39
C ILE A 32 5.58 -2.33 -8.86
N THR A 33 6.37 -1.46 -9.46
CA THR A 33 6.41 -0.04 -9.11
C THR A 33 5.68 0.74 -10.19
N LEU A 34 4.73 1.58 -9.82
CA LEU A 34 4.12 2.56 -10.69
C LEU A 34 4.60 3.92 -10.21
N SER A 35 5.21 4.73 -11.06
CA SER A 35 5.62 6.10 -10.73
C SER A 35 5.08 7.09 -11.77
N SER A 36 4.85 8.34 -11.39
CA SER A 36 4.36 9.37 -12.32
C SER A 36 5.25 10.63 -12.28
N PRO A 37 6.54 10.52 -12.66
CA PRO A 37 7.43 11.67 -12.64
C PRO A 37 6.96 12.75 -13.63
N GLY A 38 6.59 13.92 -13.11
CA GLY A 38 6.21 15.09 -13.90
C GLY A 38 4.85 15.04 -14.62
N ALA A 39 4.09 13.95 -14.55
CA ALA A 39 2.78 13.80 -15.22
C ALA A 39 1.58 14.11 -14.31
N GLY A 40 1.82 14.42 -13.04
CA GLY A 40 0.80 14.65 -12.01
C GLY A 40 0.58 13.42 -11.11
N ARG A 41 -0.08 13.63 -9.97
CA ARG A 41 -0.35 12.61 -8.95
C ARG A 41 -1.20 11.46 -9.50
N PHE A 42 -0.99 10.23 -9.03
CA PHE A 42 -1.90 9.12 -9.29
C PHE A 42 -3.28 9.49 -8.75
N ARG A 43 -4.31 9.31 -9.58
CA ARG A 43 -5.68 9.33 -9.06
C ARG A 43 -5.92 8.00 -8.37
N ILE A 44 -6.43 8.03 -7.15
CA ILE A 44 -6.64 6.80 -6.38
C ILE A 44 -7.84 6.02 -6.91
N LYS A 45 -8.80 6.69 -7.55
CA LYS A 45 -9.95 6.02 -8.20
C LYS A 45 -9.54 4.94 -9.21
N PRO A 46 -8.61 5.18 -10.16
CA PRO A 46 -8.03 4.12 -10.97
C PRO A 46 -7.37 2.98 -10.18
N LEU A 47 -6.68 3.24 -9.07
CA LEU A 47 -6.12 2.18 -8.22
C LEU A 47 -7.23 1.31 -7.61
N ALA A 48 -8.30 1.92 -7.11
CA ALA A 48 -9.47 1.20 -6.60
C ALA A 48 -10.16 0.36 -7.70
N GLU A 49 -10.23 0.87 -8.92
CA GLU A 49 -10.74 0.12 -10.07
C GLU A 49 -9.83 -1.06 -10.43
N TRP A 50 -8.52 -0.88 -10.39
CA TRP A 50 -7.56 -1.97 -10.60
C TRP A 50 -7.74 -3.08 -9.57
N ILE A 51 -7.76 -2.76 -8.28
CA ILE A 51 -7.96 -3.74 -7.20
C ILE A 51 -9.30 -4.46 -7.35
N ASN A 52 -10.35 -3.73 -7.74
CA ASN A 52 -11.64 -4.35 -8.04
C ASN A 52 -11.56 -5.34 -9.22
N ASN A 53 -10.83 -5.02 -10.28
CA ASN A 53 -10.67 -5.90 -11.45
C ASN A 53 -9.84 -7.16 -11.15
N LEU A 54 -9.04 -7.13 -10.08
CA LEU A 54 -8.32 -8.29 -9.55
C LEU A 54 -9.20 -9.20 -8.68
N GLU A 55 -10.42 -8.75 -8.34
CA GLU A 55 -11.41 -9.46 -7.51
C GLU A 55 -10.87 -9.86 -6.12
N GLU A 56 -9.96 -9.07 -5.56
CA GLU A 56 -9.29 -9.41 -4.30
C GLU A 56 -9.91 -8.75 -3.07
N PHE A 57 -11.09 -9.20 -2.69
CA PHE A 57 -11.74 -8.80 -1.44
C PHE A 57 -11.57 -9.85 -0.33
N PRO A 58 -11.61 -9.45 0.95
CA PRO A 58 -11.69 -8.07 1.46
C PRO A 58 -10.40 -7.26 1.20
N VAL A 59 -10.52 -5.93 1.20
CA VAL A 59 -9.40 -4.99 1.14
C VAL A 59 -9.30 -4.27 2.48
N TYR A 60 -8.09 -4.17 3.01
CA TYR A 60 -7.77 -3.46 4.24
C TYR A 60 -6.94 -2.24 3.91
N TYR A 61 -7.39 -1.07 4.35
CA TYR A 61 -6.65 0.18 4.26
C TYR A 61 -6.04 0.52 5.61
N CYS A 62 -4.72 0.59 5.65
CA CYS A 62 -3.97 0.93 6.84
C CYS A 62 -3.32 2.30 6.66
N LEU A 63 -3.58 3.19 7.62
CA LEU A 63 -3.13 4.57 7.65
C LEU A 63 -2.44 4.85 8.98
N ILE A 64 -1.23 5.41 8.95
CA ILE A 64 -0.64 6.06 10.12
C ILE A 64 -0.80 7.56 9.93
N SER A 65 -1.35 8.28 10.90
CA SER A 65 -1.40 9.75 10.86
C SER A 65 -1.19 10.39 12.22
N ASP A 66 -0.85 11.69 12.23
CA ASP A 66 -0.78 12.47 13.46
C ASP A 66 -2.14 12.48 14.18
N LYS A 67 -2.11 12.41 15.52
CA LYS A 67 -3.31 12.45 16.37
C LYS A 67 -4.21 13.67 16.11
N GLY A 68 -3.65 14.79 15.64
CA GLY A 68 -4.40 15.99 15.24
C GLY A 68 -5.41 15.75 14.12
N PHE A 69 -5.19 14.76 13.25
CA PHE A 69 -6.08 14.42 12.15
C PHE A 69 -7.22 13.47 12.54
N HIS A 70 -7.28 13.00 13.79
CA HIS A 70 -8.26 12.02 14.24
C HIS A 70 -9.70 12.46 14.00
N HIS A 71 -10.04 13.69 14.36
CA HIS A 71 -11.41 14.19 14.18
C HIS A 71 -11.82 14.22 12.70
N MET A 72 -10.92 14.63 11.81
CA MET A 72 -11.16 14.62 10.37
C MET A 72 -11.36 13.19 9.86
N PHE A 73 -10.58 12.22 10.35
CA PHE A 73 -10.78 10.81 10.01
C PHE A 73 -12.16 10.32 10.44
N LEU A 74 -12.59 10.61 11.67
CA LEU A 74 -13.89 10.18 12.19
C LEU A 74 -15.07 10.77 11.41
N GLU A 75 -14.94 12.00 10.92
CA GLU A 75 -15.98 12.65 10.10
C GLU A 75 -16.11 12.03 8.71
N MET A 76 -14.99 11.57 8.14
CA MET A 76 -14.92 11.08 6.76
C MET A 76 -15.08 9.56 6.65
N CYS A 77 -14.63 8.79 7.64
CA CYS A 77 -14.69 7.34 7.61
C CYS A 77 -16.10 6.84 7.97
N THR A 78 -16.84 6.40 6.96
CA THR A 78 -18.20 5.83 7.12
C THR A 78 -18.19 4.30 7.27
N LEU A 79 -17.03 3.68 7.13
CA LEU A 79 -16.84 2.23 7.18
C LEU A 79 -16.43 1.76 8.57
N PRO A 80 -16.60 0.46 8.89
CA PRO A 80 -16.00 -0.12 10.09
C PRO A 80 -14.47 0.06 10.07
N TYR A 81 -13.94 0.57 11.19
CA TYR A 81 -12.51 0.79 11.36
C TYR A 81 -12.03 0.36 12.75
N GLU A 82 -10.74 0.06 12.85
CA GLU A 82 -10.00 -0.12 14.10
C GLU A 82 -9.00 1.02 14.25
N VAL A 83 -8.75 1.47 15.48
CA VAL A 83 -7.74 2.50 15.77
C VAL A 83 -6.85 2.02 16.91
N THR A 84 -5.55 2.13 16.70
CA THR A 84 -4.52 1.86 17.72
C THR A 84 -3.69 3.13 17.91
N GLU A 85 -3.55 3.57 19.16
CA GLU A 85 -2.65 4.67 19.49
C GLU A 85 -1.20 4.15 19.55
N ILE A 86 -0.30 4.83 18.83
CA ILE A 86 1.13 4.53 18.79
C ILE A 86 1.86 5.71 19.42
N GLU A 87 2.38 5.51 20.62
CA GLU A 87 3.19 6.50 21.34
C GLU A 87 4.61 5.98 21.49
N ASN A 88 5.57 6.65 20.86
CA ASN A 88 6.99 6.41 21.07
C ASN A 88 7.71 7.72 21.46
N SER A 89 9.02 7.63 21.76
CA SER A 89 9.81 8.78 22.19
C SER A 89 9.92 9.91 21.15
N ARG A 90 9.53 9.67 19.90
CA ARG A 90 9.67 10.59 18.77
C ARG A 90 8.34 11.04 18.15
N ARG A 91 7.26 10.25 18.25
CA ARG A 91 5.99 10.49 17.55
C ARG A 91 4.77 10.06 18.40
N LYS A 92 3.68 10.83 18.29
CA LYS A 92 2.33 10.51 18.79
C LYS A 92 1.40 10.34 17.60
N GLN A 93 1.27 9.12 17.11
CA GLN A 93 0.52 8.81 15.92
C GLN A 93 -0.66 7.90 16.25
N LEU A 94 -1.64 7.91 15.36
CA LEU A 94 -2.76 6.98 15.37
C LEU A 94 -2.64 6.09 14.14
N TYR A 95 -2.85 4.81 14.36
CA TYR A 95 -2.89 3.81 13.33
C TYR A 95 -4.31 3.34 13.10
N TYR A 96 -4.79 3.47 11.88
CA TYR A 96 -6.15 3.14 11.48
C TYR A 96 -6.12 1.94 10.56
N VAL A 97 -7.09 1.04 10.73
CA VAL A 97 -7.37 -0.04 9.78
C VAL A 97 -8.83 0.04 9.37
N VAL A 98 -9.10 0.25 8.09
CA VAL A 98 -10.46 0.30 7.51
C VAL A 98 -10.64 -0.92 6.62
N LYS A 99 -11.78 -1.61 6.72
CA LYS A 99 -12.07 -2.79 5.90
C LYS A 99 -13.14 -2.48 4.85
N ALA A 100 -12.85 -2.83 3.60
CA ALA A 100 -13.82 -2.91 2.51
C ALA A 100 -14.03 -4.36 2.08
N ASN A 101 -15.28 -4.78 1.87
CA ASN A 101 -15.67 -6.12 1.45
C ASN A 101 -16.15 -6.16 0.00
N ASN A 102 -16.29 -4.99 -0.64
CA ASN A 102 -16.79 -4.85 -1.99
C ASN A 102 -16.31 -3.54 -2.63
N LYS A 103 -16.63 -3.38 -3.92
CA LYS A 103 -16.26 -2.21 -4.72
C LYS A 103 -16.75 -0.88 -4.15
N GLU A 104 -17.97 -0.82 -3.64
CA GLU A 104 -18.57 0.41 -3.13
C GLU A 104 -17.80 0.91 -1.91
N GLU A 105 -17.52 0.01 -0.96
CA GLU A 105 -16.70 0.29 0.21
C GLU A 105 -15.25 0.66 -0.17
N LEU A 106 -14.68 0.01 -1.19
CA LEU A 106 -13.35 0.34 -1.70
C LEU A 106 -13.30 1.77 -2.30
N CYS A 107 -14.36 2.23 -2.95
CA CYS A 107 -14.45 3.61 -3.43
C CYS A 107 -14.43 4.61 -2.26
N SER A 108 -15.09 4.31 -1.13
CA SER A 108 -15.01 5.15 0.07
C SER A 108 -13.59 5.18 0.66
N ILE A 109 -12.88 4.06 0.65
CA ILE A 109 -11.46 4.00 1.02
C ILE A 109 -10.61 4.87 0.09
N ALA A 110 -10.87 4.85 -1.23
CA ALA A 110 -10.13 5.67 -2.19
C ALA A 110 -10.23 7.17 -1.89
N GLU A 111 -11.39 7.63 -1.42
CA GLU A 111 -11.59 9.03 -1.00
C GLU A 111 -10.80 9.36 0.27
N LEU A 112 -10.70 8.42 1.23
CA LEU A 112 -9.85 8.60 2.41
C LEU A 112 -8.38 8.70 2.00
N ILE A 113 -7.91 7.83 1.11
CA ILE A 113 -6.52 7.88 0.62
C ILE A 113 -6.24 9.23 -0.04
N GLU A 114 -7.09 9.71 -0.96
CA GLU A 114 -6.89 11.02 -1.61
C GLU A 114 -6.76 12.19 -0.60
N LEU A 115 -7.39 12.07 0.57
CA LEU A 115 -7.28 13.09 1.62
C LEU A 115 -6.00 12.93 2.46
N PHE A 116 -5.70 11.72 2.90
CA PHE A 116 -4.66 11.44 3.89
C PHE A 116 -3.28 11.20 3.26
N SER A 117 -3.19 10.49 2.13
CA SER A 117 -1.91 10.23 1.45
C SER A 117 -1.33 11.47 0.74
N MET A 118 -2.09 12.57 0.69
CA MET A 118 -1.74 13.80 0.00
C MET A 118 -1.40 14.96 0.96
N SER A 119 -1.40 14.75 2.28
CA SER A 119 -1.26 15.83 3.26
C SER A 119 -0.11 15.69 4.26
N VAL A 120 0.56 14.53 4.37
CA VAL A 120 1.62 14.32 5.38
C VAL A 120 2.56 13.17 4.98
N ASP A 121 3.72 13.06 5.66
CA ASP A 121 4.64 11.91 5.64
C ASP A 121 3.99 10.64 6.26
N ASP A 122 2.73 10.39 5.92
CA ASP A 122 1.86 9.37 6.50
C ASP A 122 1.94 8.10 5.64
N LEU A 123 2.08 6.95 6.32
CA LEU A 123 2.06 5.66 5.64
C LEU A 123 0.64 5.31 5.19
N SER A 124 0.49 4.98 3.91
CA SER A 124 -0.77 4.61 3.28
C SER A 124 -0.63 3.27 2.55
N ILE A 125 -1.29 2.23 3.07
CA ILE A 125 -1.17 0.86 2.55
C ILE A 125 -2.55 0.26 2.32
N LEU A 126 -2.73 -0.40 1.18
CA LEU A 126 -3.83 -1.33 0.96
C LEU A 126 -3.30 -2.76 0.99
N SER A 127 -4.06 -3.69 1.53
CA SER A 127 -3.79 -5.10 1.37
C SER A 127 -5.05 -5.91 1.14
N THR A 128 -4.91 -6.97 0.37
CA THR A 128 -6.02 -7.81 -0.07
C THR A 128 -6.08 -9.12 0.71
N LYS A 129 -7.30 -9.62 0.91
CA LYS A 129 -7.70 -10.87 1.58
C LYS A 129 -7.35 -10.98 3.07
N ILE A 130 -6.23 -10.42 3.50
CA ILE A 130 -5.68 -10.58 4.85
C ILE A 130 -5.68 -9.20 5.52
N ASN A 131 -6.17 -9.12 6.77
CA ASN A 131 -5.88 -7.94 7.60
C ASN A 131 -4.45 -8.11 8.06
N PRO A 132 -3.52 -7.36 7.52
CA PRO A 132 -2.17 -7.79 7.70
C PRO A 132 -1.52 -6.96 8.83
N CYS A 133 -2.27 -5.97 9.34
CA CYS A 133 -1.85 -4.87 10.18
C CYS A 133 -1.69 -5.31 11.65
N ARG A 134 -0.43 -5.32 12.15
CA ARG A 134 -0.08 -5.63 13.54
C ARG A 134 0.95 -4.66 14.07
N VAL A 135 0.57 -3.81 15.02
CA VAL A 135 1.54 -2.96 15.72
C VAL A 135 2.43 -3.85 16.59
N GLY A 136 3.74 -3.87 16.29
CA GLY A 136 4.75 -4.67 16.99
C GLY A 136 5.98 -3.85 17.34
N GLN A 137 6.88 -4.41 18.15
CA GLN A 137 8.22 -3.86 18.38
C GLN A 137 9.22 -4.64 17.52
N VAL A 138 10.06 -3.94 16.74
CA VAL A 138 11.20 -4.55 16.05
C VAL A 138 12.48 -4.12 16.76
N GLY A 139 13.33 -5.10 17.06
CA GLY A 139 14.69 -4.86 17.57
C GLY A 139 14.82 -4.71 19.09
N ASP A 140 16.07 -4.82 19.56
CA ASP A 140 16.43 -4.92 20.98
C ASP A 140 16.27 -3.60 21.78
N LYS A 141 15.88 -2.50 21.12
CA LYS A 141 15.84 -1.14 21.70
C LYS A 141 14.45 -0.58 21.95
N GLY A 142 13.38 -1.33 21.67
CA GLY A 142 12.01 -0.88 21.95
C GLY A 142 11.58 0.35 21.15
N GLU A 143 12.25 0.64 20.02
CA GLU A 143 11.68 1.54 19.01
C GLU A 143 10.57 0.74 18.30
N PHE A 144 9.37 1.32 18.23
CA PHE A 144 8.27 0.71 17.50
C PHE A 144 8.49 0.98 16.01
N ASP A 145 8.87 -0.06 15.29
CA ASP A 145 8.68 -0.09 13.83
C ASP A 145 7.33 -0.72 13.58
N ILE A 146 6.51 -0.05 12.77
CA ILE A 146 5.19 -0.58 12.42
C ILE A 146 5.42 -1.75 11.47
N ILE A 147 5.37 -2.96 12.02
CA ILE A 147 5.48 -4.18 11.24
C ILE A 147 4.16 -4.42 10.55
N ILE A 148 4.25 -4.58 9.25
CA ILE A 148 3.15 -4.82 8.34
C ILE A 148 3.80 -5.84 7.39
N LEU A 149 3.62 -7.16 7.53
CA LEU A 149 2.37 -7.90 7.55
C LEU A 149 2.71 -9.41 7.73
N GLY A 150 1.79 -10.22 8.29
CA GLY A 150 1.91 -11.70 8.37
C GLY A 150 1.83 -12.40 7.00
N ASP A 151 1.68 -13.74 6.99
CA ASP A 151 1.67 -14.59 5.78
C ASP A 151 0.90 -13.96 4.59
N ILE A 152 1.63 -13.48 3.57
CA ILE A 152 1.05 -12.81 2.39
C ILE A 152 0.96 -13.77 1.19
N GLN A 153 1.11 -15.07 1.40
CA GLN A 153 1.16 -16.06 0.31
C GLN A 153 -0.03 -15.96 -0.65
N ASP A 154 -1.20 -15.58 -0.13
CA ASP A 154 -2.44 -15.39 -0.90
C ASP A 154 -2.88 -13.92 -0.99
N ALA A 155 -2.04 -12.95 -0.60
CA ALA A 155 -2.37 -11.54 -0.53
C ALA A 155 -1.48 -10.67 -1.41
N SER A 156 -1.99 -9.47 -1.70
CA SER A 156 -1.25 -8.39 -2.35
C SER A 156 -1.19 -7.20 -1.41
N VAL A 157 -0.09 -6.46 -1.45
CA VAL A 157 0.12 -5.24 -0.67
C VAL A 157 0.42 -4.11 -1.63
N PHE A 158 -0.32 -3.02 -1.53
CA PHE A 158 -0.12 -1.80 -2.30
C PHE A 158 0.33 -0.70 -1.35
N HIS A 159 1.60 -0.31 -1.42
CA HIS A 159 2.11 0.87 -0.74
C HIS A 159 1.94 2.08 -1.64
N ILE A 160 1.27 3.10 -1.14
CA ILE A 160 1.03 4.35 -1.85
C ILE A 160 2.06 5.35 -1.31
N GLY A 161 3.01 5.73 -2.16
CA GLY A 161 4.05 6.67 -1.78
C GLY A 161 3.52 8.06 -1.47
N HIS A 162 4.36 8.88 -0.84
CA HIS A 162 4.01 10.24 -0.45
C HIS A 162 3.51 11.05 -1.65
N ASP A 163 2.53 11.93 -1.41
CA ASP A 163 1.83 12.71 -2.44
C ASP A 163 1.07 11.89 -3.50
N GLY A 164 1.02 10.56 -3.36
CA GLY A 164 0.40 9.65 -4.34
C GLY A 164 1.12 9.67 -5.68
N ASP A 165 2.44 9.89 -5.69
CA ASP A 165 3.25 9.95 -6.91
C ASP A 165 3.77 8.58 -7.38
N SER A 166 3.65 7.59 -6.49
CA SER A 166 4.14 6.24 -6.65
C SER A 166 3.21 5.22 -5.98
N ILE A 167 3.10 4.04 -6.56
CA ILE A 167 2.39 2.88 -6.02
C ILE A 167 3.31 1.68 -6.15
N TYR A 168 3.59 0.98 -5.06
CA TYR A 168 4.34 -0.26 -5.05
C TYR A 168 3.39 -1.41 -4.74
N LEU A 169 3.24 -2.34 -5.68
CA LEU A 169 2.58 -3.62 -5.46
C LEU A 169 3.62 -4.67 -5.09
N LEU A 170 3.43 -5.30 -3.95
CA LEU A 170 4.21 -6.41 -3.40
C LEU A 170 3.31 -7.64 -3.33
N SER A 171 3.70 -8.74 -3.95
CA SER A 171 2.87 -9.96 -3.94
C SER A 171 3.69 -11.23 -4.13
N ASN A 172 3.15 -12.33 -3.61
CA ASN A 172 3.58 -13.71 -3.86
C ASN A 172 2.60 -14.48 -4.76
N ASP A 173 1.52 -13.83 -5.23
CA ASP A 173 0.55 -14.45 -6.14
C ASP A 173 1.15 -14.56 -7.55
N LYS A 174 1.14 -15.78 -8.10
CA LYS A 174 1.69 -16.10 -9.42
C LYS A 174 1.05 -15.32 -10.56
N LYS A 175 -0.14 -14.75 -10.41
CA LYS A 175 -0.71 -13.88 -11.44
C LYS A 175 0.09 -12.58 -11.66
N PHE A 176 1.06 -12.28 -10.79
CA PHE A 176 2.00 -11.17 -10.98
C PHE A 176 3.38 -11.65 -11.45
N SER A 177 3.49 -12.92 -11.88
CA SER A 177 4.75 -13.54 -12.32
C SER A 177 5.27 -13.05 -13.67
N THR A 178 4.45 -12.30 -14.40
CA THR A 178 4.85 -11.60 -15.61
C THR A 178 4.25 -10.20 -15.64
N LEU A 179 4.90 -9.29 -16.36
CA LEU A 179 4.38 -7.93 -16.57
C LEU A 179 3.02 -7.95 -17.29
N GLU A 180 2.86 -8.80 -18.31
CA GLU A 180 1.61 -8.92 -19.06
C GLU A 180 0.43 -9.28 -18.14
N GLU A 181 0.60 -10.29 -17.28
CA GLU A 181 -0.43 -10.69 -16.34
C GLU A 181 -0.71 -9.57 -15.31
N ALA A 182 0.33 -8.91 -14.80
CA ALA A 182 0.20 -7.83 -13.85
C ALA A 182 -0.61 -6.64 -14.36
N ILE A 183 -0.38 -6.22 -15.61
CA ILE A 183 -1.06 -5.07 -16.19
C ILE A 183 -2.38 -5.45 -16.88
N SER A 184 -2.66 -6.74 -17.09
CA SER A 184 -3.86 -7.22 -17.80
C SER A 184 -5.19 -6.74 -17.23
N LYS A 185 -5.22 -6.41 -15.93
CA LYS A 185 -6.39 -5.92 -15.20
C LYS A 185 -6.32 -4.43 -14.84
N MET A 186 -5.24 -3.76 -15.20
CA MET A 186 -5.11 -2.32 -14.95
C MET A 186 -6.10 -1.54 -15.83
N PRO A 187 -6.77 -0.51 -15.28
CA PRO A 187 -7.62 0.35 -16.06
C PRO A 187 -6.85 1.06 -17.18
N GLU A 188 -7.48 1.23 -18.35
CA GLU A 188 -6.89 1.93 -19.50
C GLU A 188 -6.40 3.34 -19.14
N ALA A 189 -7.07 4.00 -18.21
CA ALA A 189 -6.66 5.31 -17.68
C ALA A 189 -5.25 5.31 -17.07
N MET A 190 -4.77 4.16 -16.57
CA MET A 190 -3.40 3.97 -16.09
C MET A 190 -2.45 3.54 -17.21
N LEU A 191 -2.92 2.92 -18.29
CA LEU A 191 -2.05 2.34 -19.32
C LEU A 191 -1.46 3.37 -20.32
N ASN A 192 -2.08 4.55 -20.46
CA ASN A 192 -1.83 5.44 -21.60
C ASN A 192 -0.48 6.17 -21.64
N LYS A 193 0.41 5.97 -20.65
CA LYS A 193 1.74 6.62 -20.60
C LYS A 193 2.80 5.74 -19.93
N ILE A 194 2.76 4.42 -20.16
CA ILE A 194 3.68 3.46 -19.54
C ILE A 194 5.08 3.54 -20.17
N GLU A 195 6.09 3.83 -19.37
CA GLU A 195 7.49 3.50 -19.66
C GLU A 195 7.90 2.31 -18.79
N VAL A 196 8.16 1.15 -19.40
CA VAL A 196 8.49 -0.08 -18.64
C VAL A 196 9.98 -0.08 -18.30
N ILE A 197 10.30 -0.30 -17.02
CA ILE A 197 11.66 -0.46 -16.51
C ILE A 197 11.73 -1.83 -15.83
N GLU A 198 12.42 -2.78 -16.45
CA GLU A 198 12.66 -4.09 -15.82
C GLU A 198 13.86 -3.97 -14.87
N TYR A 199 13.65 -4.28 -13.59
CA TYR A 199 14.73 -4.30 -12.62
C TYR A 199 15.61 -5.55 -12.85
N GLY A 200 16.92 -5.36 -13.00
CA GLY A 200 17.87 -6.45 -13.22
C GLY A 200 18.10 -6.82 -14.69
N GLY A 201 17.58 -6.03 -15.64
CA GLY A 201 18.02 -6.04 -17.02
C GLY A 201 19.23 -5.12 -17.21
N ASP A 202 20.42 -5.75 -17.19
CA ASP A 202 21.81 -5.21 -17.20
C ASP A 202 22.42 -4.79 -15.85
#